data_AF-A0A8S3T548-F1
#
_entry.id   AF-A0A8S3T548-F1
#
_cell.length_a   1.000
_cell.length_b   1.000
_cell.length_c   1.000
_cell.angle_alpha   90.00
_cell.angle_beta   90.00
_cell.angle_gamma   90.00
#
_symmetry.space_group_name_H-M   'P 1'
#
loop_
_entity.id
_entity.type
_entity.pdbx_description
1 polymer ?
#
loop_
_entity_poly.entity_id
_entity_poly.type
_entity_poly.pdbx_seq_one_letter_code
_entity_poly.pdbx_strand_id
1 'polypeptide(L)'
;MVSSVFLGNFFYTYDNGTGTSCGTGSEWDVCTNRTTMTFNYTQCATIIAYSDAEVFCVASVASSNVIYLTVFNNGIVDSVSFYRFTCMTISTSGSSLSVSLQKDKCDKGQSPTVRPTGGALATLTPYSFEGDSSMEDTSTAIASIIGALIAVLLTIIIIVVLFFGYIKFKKKNKKTHPEEITGPRVGSEWSNDYTALTNWENGLRSEKNLKK
;
A
#
# COMPACT_ATOMS: atom_id res chain seq x y z
N MET A 1 3.57 -3.67 3.16
CA MET A 1 2.37 -3.19 3.88
C MET A 1 1.54 -4.40 4.26
N VAL A 2 1.09 -4.49 5.52
CA VAL A 2 0.25 -5.57 6.03
C VAL A 2 -1.12 -5.55 5.32
N SER A 3 -1.62 -6.72 4.91
CA SER A 3 -2.91 -6.85 4.20
C SER A 3 -4.08 -6.46 5.11
N SER A 4 -5.07 -5.77 4.56
CA SER A 4 -6.22 -5.22 5.31
C SER A 4 -7.14 -6.27 5.93
N VAL A 5 -7.15 -7.49 5.38
CA VAL A 5 -8.04 -8.59 5.83
C VAL A 5 -7.74 -9.05 7.27
N PHE A 6 -6.58 -8.70 7.79
CA PHE A 6 -6.13 -9.15 9.11
C PHE A 6 -6.00 -8.01 10.11
N LEU A 7 -6.37 -6.78 9.73
CA LEU A 7 -6.28 -5.64 10.63
C LEU A 7 -7.54 -5.58 11.50
N GLY A 8 -7.36 -5.61 12.82
CA GLY A 8 -8.47 -5.47 13.75
C GLY A 8 -8.23 -6.19 15.07
N ASN A 9 -9.29 -6.19 15.88
CA ASN A 9 -9.31 -6.89 17.17
C ASN A 9 -10.05 -8.22 17.02
N PHE A 10 -9.48 -9.26 17.61
CA PHE A 10 -9.99 -10.61 17.53
C PHE A 10 -10.00 -11.26 18.91
N PHE A 11 -10.98 -12.14 19.13
CA PHE A 11 -10.83 -13.20 20.11
C PHE A 11 -9.90 -14.28 19.56
N TYR A 12 -9.14 -14.94 20.42
CA TYR A 12 -8.26 -16.01 19.95
C TYR A 12 -8.24 -17.25 20.85
N THR A 13 -8.03 -18.39 20.21
CA THR A 13 -7.58 -19.64 20.83
C THR A 13 -6.14 -19.92 20.41
N TYR A 14 -5.38 -20.63 21.23
CA TYR A 14 -3.98 -20.96 21.00
C TYR A 14 -3.65 -22.41 21.38
N ASP A 15 -2.98 -23.13 20.48
CA ASP A 15 -2.57 -24.53 20.66
C ASP A 15 -1.08 -24.71 20.32
N ASN A 16 -0.28 -25.08 21.32
CA ASN A 16 1.15 -25.39 21.18
C ASN A 16 1.45 -26.90 21.10
N GLY A 17 0.42 -27.74 21.03
CA GLY A 17 0.51 -29.21 21.02
C GLY A 17 0.39 -29.89 22.37
N THR A 18 0.20 -29.15 23.45
CA THR A 18 -0.14 -29.70 24.77
C THR A 18 -1.62 -29.51 25.12
N GLY A 19 -2.36 -28.79 24.29
CA GLY A 19 -3.78 -28.48 24.46
C GLY A 19 -4.11 -27.07 23.99
N THR A 20 -5.40 -26.77 23.92
CA THR A 20 -5.90 -25.42 23.56
C THR A 20 -6.01 -24.55 24.81
N SER A 21 -5.53 -23.32 24.70
CA SER A 21 -5.60 -22.26 25.71
C SER A 21 -6.17 -20.98 25.09
N CYS A 22 -6.55 -20.01 25.94
CA CYS A 22 -7.25 -18.80 25.54
C CYS A 22 -8.62 -19.08 24.89
N GLY A 23 -9.52 -18.11 24.87
CA GLY A 23 -10.87 -18.32 24.35
C GLY A 23 -11.64 -17.03 24.14
N THR A 24 -12.98 -17.14 24.13
CA THR A 24 -13.88 -15.99 24.05
C THR A 24 -13.68 -15.09 25.26
N GLY A 25 -12.94 -14.00 25.09
CA GLY A 25 -12.50 -13.11 26.17
C GLY A 25 -10.99 -12.85 26.19
N SER A 26 -10.21 -13.55 25.36
CA SER A 26 -8.79 -13.28 25.14
C SER A 26 -8.63 -12.45 23.87
N GLU A 27 -8.20 -11.20 24.01
CA GLU A 27 -8.08 -10.25 22.92
C GLU A 27 -6.68 -10.22 22.30
N TRP A 28 -6.68 -10.15 20.97
CA TRP A 28 -5.50 -9.94 20.15
C TRP A 28 -5.78 -8.82 19.14
N ASP A 29 -5.07 -7.69 19.28
CA ASP A 29 -5.02 -6.63 18.26
C ASP A 29 -3.97 -6.98 17.20
N VAL A 30 -4.44 -7.32 16.00
CA VAL A 30 -3.61 -7.68 14.87
C VAL A 30 -3.34 -6.43 14.03
N CYS A 31 -2.29 -5.69 14.39
CA CYS A 31 -1.80 -4.56 13.59
C CYS A 31 -2.90 -3.52 13.23
N THR A 32 -3.87 -3.20 14.11
CA THR A 32 -4.94 -2.22 13.76
C THR A 32 -4.36 -0.88 13.30
N ASN A 33 -3.27 -0.42 13.93
CA ASN A 33 -2.53 0.79 13.53
C ASN A 33 -1.49 0.55 12.41
N ARG A 34 -1.48 -0.64 11.81
CA ARG A 34 -0.55 -1.15 10.78
C ARG A 34 0.91 -1.29 11.19
N THR A 35 1.25 -1.00 12.45
CA THR A 35 2.64 -0.94 12.94
C THR A 35 2.90 -1.88 14.10
N THR A 36 1.96 -2.05 15.01
CA THR A 36 2.13 -2.84 16.23
C THR A 36 0.96 -3.78 16.43
N MET A 37 1.27 -4.95 16.97
CA MET A 37 0.34 -5.98 17.36
C MET A 37 0.49 -6.18 18.86
N THR A 38 -0.64 -6.25 19.57
CA THR A 38 -0.64 -6.35 21.04
C THR A 38 -1.45 -7.54 21.51
N PHE A 39 -1.05 -8.09 22.64
CA PHE A 39 -1.66 -9.25 23.29
C PHE A 39 -2.07 -8.90 24.72
N ASN A 40 -3.32 -9.16 25.08
CA ASN A 40 -3.78 -8.90 26.45
C ASN A 40 -3.51 -10.10 27.37
N TYR A 41 -2.30 -10.13 27.97
CA TYR A 41 -1.92 -11.23 28.85
C TYR A 41 -2.61 -11.24 30.22
N THR A 42 -3.34 -10.18 30.57
CA THR A 42 -4.24 -10.20 31.74
C THR A 42 -5.47 -11.08 31.48
N GLN A 43 -5.93 -11.16 30.23
CA GLN A 43 -7.04 -12.02 29.82
C GLN A 43 -6.60 -13.45 29.49
N CYS A 44 -5.39 -13.63 28.95
CA CYS A 44 -4.78 -14.95 28.77
C CYS A 44 -3.28 -14.92 28.98
N ALA A 45 -2.79 -15.58 30.03
CA ALA A 45 -1.37 -15.60 30.38
C ALA A 45 -0.47 -16.39 29.39
N THR A 46 -1.05 -17.03 28.38
CA THR A 46 -0.29 -17.75 27.36
C THR A 46 0.54 -16.78 26.52
N ILE A 47 1.85 -16.99 26.46
CA ILE A 47 2.76 -16.22 25.61
C ILE A 47 2.45 -16.50 24.14
N ILE A 48 2.16 -15.44 23.40
CA ILE A 48 1.88 -15.47 21.97
C ILE A 48 3.00 -14.76 21.22
N ALA A 49 3.24 -15.22 19.99
CA ALA A 49 4.29 -14.71 19.12
C ALA A 49 5.70 -14.69 19.76
N TYR A 50 5.91 -15.50 20.80
CA TYR A 50 7.17 -15.57 21.54
C TYR A 50 7.67 -14.18 21.98
N SER A 51 6.76 -13.36 22.52
CA SER A 51 6.99 -11.94 22.83
C SER A 51 6.41 -11.53 24.19
N ASP A 52 6.83 -10.38 24.70
CA ASP A 52 6.43 -9.81 25.98
C ASP A 52 5.23 -8.84 25.88
N ALA A 53 4.25 -9.22 25.04
CA ALA A 53 2.93 -8.61 24.82
C ALA A 53 2.81 -7.61 23.66
N GLU A 54 3.88 -7.02 23.16
CA GLU A 54 3.85 -6.13 21.98
C GLU A 54 4.90 -6.52 20.95
N VAL A 55 4.51 -6.55 19.68
CA VAL A 55 5.41 -6.78 18.55
C VAL A 55 5.14 -5.81 17.41
N PHE A 56 6.19 -5.47 16.66
CA PHE A 56 6.11 -4.63 15.48
C PHE A 56 5.83 -5.46 14.23
N CYS A 57 4.89 -5.02 13.41
CA CYS A 57 4.55 -5.65 12.14
C CYS A 57 5.55 -5.18 11.06
N VAL A 58 6.58 -5.98 10.78
CA VAL A 58 7.72 -5.54 9.95
C VAL A 58 7.49 -5.75 8.47
N ALA A 59 7.12 -6.97 8.10
CA ALA A 59 7.00 -7.35 6.69
C ALA A 59 5.91 -8.39 6.50
N SER A 60 5.23 -8.31 5.36
CA SER A 60 4.24 -9.30 4.96
C SER A 60 4.42 -9.64 3.48
N VAL A 61 4.35 -10.92 3.15
CA VAL A 61 4.33 -11.42 1.77
C VAL A 61 3.09 -12.28 1.59
N ALA A 62 2.30 -11.99 0.56
CA ALA A 62 1.18 -12.83 0.18
C ALA A 62 1.62 -13.82 -0.90
N SER A 63 1.25 -15.08 -0.74
CA SER A 63 1.45 -16.12 -1.74
C SER A 63 0.18 -16.97 -1.85
N SER A 64 -0.49 -16.89 -3.01
CA SER A 64 -1.84 -17.42 -3.21
C SER A 64 -2.81 -16.87 -2.15
N ASN A 65 -3.25 -17.70 -1.21
CA ASN A 65 -4.20 -17.35 -0.14
C ASN A 65 -3.57 -17.38 1.26
N VAL A 66 -2.23 -17.46 1.33
CA VAL A 66 -1.49 -17.47 2.59
C VAL A 66 -0.68 -16.19 2.69
N ILE A 67 -0.78 -15.53 3.85
CA ILE A 67 0.08 -14.41 4.20
C ILE A 67 1.15 -14.88 5.15
N TYR A 68 2.39 -14.55 4.81
CA TYR A 68 3.56 -14.73 5.66
C TYR A 68 3.87 -13.38 6.28
N LEU A 69 3.57 -13.22 7.57
CA LEU A 69 3.84 -12.01 8.34
C LEU A 69 5.04 -12.27 9.25
N THR A 70 6.04 -11.40 9.18
CA THR A 70 7.14 -11.37 10.15
C THR A 70 6.88 -10.23 11.12
N VAL A 71 6.85 -10.56 12.41
CA VAL A 71 6.77 -9.59 13.49
C VAL A 71 8.09 -9.53 14.26
N PHE A 72 8.37 -8.38 14.85
CA PHE A 72 9.58 -8.08 15.59
C PHE A 72 9.26 -7.74 17.03
N ASN A 73 9.83 -8.50 17.95
CA ASN A 73 9.77 -8.22 19.37
C ASN A 73 10.89 -7.24 19.73
N ASN A 74 10.54 -6.02 20.15
CA ASN A 74 11.53 -5.03 20.61
C ASN A 74 11.83 -5.14 22.12
N GLY A 75 11.11 -6.00 22.84
CA GLY A 75 11.27 -6.23 24.26
C GLY A 75 12.33 -7.27 24.60
N ILE A 76 12.05 -8.06 25.63
CA ILE A 76 12.95 -9.08 26.18
C ILE A 76 13.17 -10.20 25.15
N VAL A 77 14.42 -10.67 25.04
CA VAL A 77 14.79 -11.83 24.23
C VAL A 77 15.71 -12.73 25.04
N ASP A 78 15.29 -13.97 25.25
CA ASP A 78 16.03 -14.99 25.99
C ASP A 78 16.34 -16.24 25.15
N SER A 79 15.82 -16.32 23.91
CA SER A 79 15.97 -17.45 23.02
C SER A 79 15.43 -18.78 23.57
N VAL A 80 14.55 -18.72 24.57
CA VAL A 80 13.87 -19.87 25.17
C VAL A 80 12.35 -19.68 25.06
N SER A 81 11.85 -18.58 25.61
CA SER A 81 10.43 -18.20 25.63
C SER A 81 10.17 -16.97 24.77
N PHE A 82 11.13 -16.05 24.72
CA PHE A 82 11.05 -14.80 23.98
C PHE A 82 12.10 -14.73 22.88
N TYR A 83 11.65 -14.50 21.65
CA TYR A 83 12.47 -14.47 20.45
C TYR A 83 12.35 -13.12 19.77
N ARG A 84 13.42 -12.73 19.05
CA ARG A 84 13.47 -11.42 18.38
C ARG A 84 12.49 -11.33 17.21
N PHE A 85 12.28 -12.44 16.51
CA PHE A 85 11.40 -12.52 15.35
C PHE A 85 10.43 -13.68 15.51
N THR A 86 9.24 -13.48 14.97
CA THR A 86 8.24 -14.53 14.82
C THR A 86 7.66 -14.46 13.43
N CYS A 87 7.60 -15.61 12.77
CA CYS A 87 6.81 -15.77 11.56
C CYS A 87 5.41 -16.25 11.91
N MET A 88 4.43 -15.63 11.27
CA MET A 88 3.04 -16.04 11.26
C MET A 88 2.64 -16.38 9.82
N THR A 89 2.03 -17.54 9.61
CA THR A 89 1.31 -17.81 8.36
C THR A 89 -0.18 -17.75 8.61
N ILE A 90 -0.88 -16.97 7.80
CA ILE A 90 -2.26 -16.59 8.05
C ILE A 90 -3.10 -16.90 6.82
N SER A 91 -4.27 -17.50 7.03
CA SER A 91 -5.29 -17.65 6.00
C SER A 91 -6.69 -17.43 6.58
N THR A 92 -7.59 -16.91 5.77
CA THR A 92 -8.99 -16.73 6.13
C THR A 92 -9.80 -17.98 5.79
N SER A 93 -10.72 -18.37 6.68
CA SER A 93 -11.71 -19.42 6.46
C SER A 93 -13.06 -18.96 7.02
N GLY A 94 -13.98 -18.58 6.14
CA GLY A 94 -15.21 -17.87 6.54
C GLY A 94 -14.88 -16.50 7.13
N SER A 95 -15.38 -16.22 8.33
CA SER A 95 -15.08 -15.01 9.10
C SER A 95 -13.86 -15.13 10.02
N SER A 96 -13.35 -16.35 10.21
CA SER A 96 -12.23 -16.62 11.13
C SER A 96 -10.90 -16.66 10.38
N LEU A 97 -9.82 -16.41 11.11
CA LEU A 97 -8.45 -16.51 10.62
C LEU A 97 -7.77 -17.71 11.26
N SER A 98 -7.11 -18.53 10.47
CA SER A 98 -6.17 -19.54 10.95
C SER A 98 -4.77 -18.99 10.88
N VAL A 99 -4.03 -19.10 11.99
CA VAL A 99 -2.67 -18.61 12.13
C VAL A 99 -1.79 -19.75 12.59
N SER A 100 -0.64 -19.97 11.93
CA SER A 100 0.44 -20.77 12.50
C SER A 100 1.63 -19.90 12.84
N LEU A 101 2.25 -20.15 13.99
CA LEU A 101 3.33 -19.37 14.55
C LEU A 101 4.60 -20.20 14.59
N GLN A 102 5.71 -19.61 14.15
CA GLN A 102 7.05 -20.20 14.25
C GLN A 102 8.06 -19.13 14.69
N LYS A 103 8.90 -19.50 15.65
CA LYS A 103 9.99 -18.64 16.14
C LYS A 103 11.06 -18.41 15.07
N ASP A 104 11.68 -17.24 15.09
CA ASP A 104 12.73 -16.75 14.19
C ASP A 104 12.29 -16.54 12.74
N LYS A 105 11.85 -17.60 12.06
CA LYS A 105 11.52 -17.57 10.63
C LYS A 105 10.43 -18.58 10.29
N CYS A 106 9.82 -18.39 9.12
CA CYS A 106 8.87 -19.36 8.60
C CYS A 106 9.58 -20.65 8.17
N ASP A 107 8.96 -21.79 8.42
CA ASP A 107 9.37 -23.04 7.78
C ASP A 107 9.03 -23.00 6.28
N LYS A 108 9.81 -23.71 5.46
CA LYS A 108 9.53 -23.80 4.03
C LYS A 108 8.18 -24.50 3.80
N GLY A 109 7.24 -23.78 3.20
CA GLY A 109 5.90 -24.30 2.95
C GLY A 109 5.03 -24.42 4.21
N GLN A 110 5.35 -23.65 5.25
CA GLN A 110 4.54 -23.59 6.47
C GLN A 110 3.07 -23.31 6.13
N SER A 111 2.18 -24.15 6.66
CA SER A 111 0.74 -24.03 6.47
C SER A 111 0.11 -23.23 7.63
N PRO A 112 -0.91 -22.39 7.38
CA PRO A 112 -1.65 -21.71 8.45
C PRO A 112 -2.46 -22.65 9.37
N THR A 113 -2.74 -23.87 8.92
CA THR A 113 -3.60 -24.83 9.63
C THR A 113 -2.85 -26.04 10.18
N VAL A 114 -1.55 -26.15 9.92
CA VAL A 114 -0.71 -27.25 10.41
C VAL A 114 0.33 -26.68 11.35
N ARG A 115 0.41 -27.22 12.58
CA ARG A 115 1.37 -26.76 13.58
C ARG A 115 2.80 -27.08 13.13
N PRO A 116 3.70 -26.08 13.02
CA PRO A 116 5.10 -26.34 12.74
C PRO A 116 5.80 -27.00 13.94
N THR A 117 6.94 -27.64 13.71
CA THR A 117 7.68 -28.32 14.79
C THR A 117 8.21 -27.30 15.80
N GLY A 118 7.81 -27.45 17.07
CA GLY A 118 8.13 -26.48 18.12
C GLY A 118 7.43 -25.12 17.95
N GLY A 119 6.40 -25.07 17.08
CA GLY A 119 5.56 -23.92 16.81
C GLY A 119 4.18 -24.03 17.46
N ALA A 120 3.25 -23.18 17.03
CA ALA A 120 1.88 -23.18 17.53
C ALA A 120 0.84 -22.86 16.45
N LEU A 121 -0.43 -23.07 16.77
CA LEU A 121 -1.58 -22.63 16.02
C LEU A 121 -2.39 -21.63 16.85
N ALA A 122 -3.04 -20.70 16.16
CA ALA A 122 -4.08 -19.86 16.72
C ALA A 122 -5.26 -19.75 15.75
N THR A 123 -6.45 -19.59 16.29
CA THR A 123 -7.65 -19.25 15.53
C THR A 123 -8.17 -17.92 16.02
N LEU A 124 -8.35 -16.97 15.09
CA LEU A 124 -8.85 -15.63 15.40
C LEU A 124 -10.30 -15.51 14.95
N THR A 125 -11.15 -15.00 15.83
CA THR A 125 -12.56 -14.74 15.53
C THR A 125 -12.82 -13.26 15.75
N PRO A 126 -13.39 -12.54 14.77
CA PRO A 126 -13.55 -11.11 14.85
C PRO A 126 -14.40 -10.70 16.06
N TYR A 127 -14.04 -9.58 16.66
CA TYR A 127 -14.80 -8.96 17.73
C TYR A 127 -16.08 -8.36 17.13
N SER A 128 -17.19 -9.10 17.08
CA SER A 128 -18.49 -8.54 16.71
C SER A 128 -19.15 -7.93 17.94
N PHE A 129 -19.12 -6.61 18.08
CA PHE A 129 -20.13 -5.93 18.90
C PHE A 129 -21.45 -6.00 18.12
N GLU A 130 -22.48 -6.62 18.69
CA GLU A 130 -23.85 -6.30 18.30
C GLU A 130 -24.12 -4.87 18.78
N GLY A 131 -23.75 -3.88 17.98
CA GLY A 131 -23.72 -2.50 18.42
C GLY A 131 -23.17 -1.54 17.38
N ASP A 132 -24.05 -1.22 16.43
CA ASP A 132 -24.13 0.03 15.69
C ASP A 132 -23.23 0.28 14.45
N SER A 133 -23.95 0.63 13.38
CA SER A 133 -23.56 1.34 12.17
C SER A 133 -22.41 0.83 11.30
N SER A 134 -22.81 0.30 10.14
CA SER A 134 -22.21 0.53 8.82
C SER A 134 -20.85 1.26 8.79
N MET A 135 -19.76 0.50 8.75
CA MET A 135 -18.64 0.94 7.91
C MET A 135 -19.04 0.65 6.46
N GLU A 136 -19.36 1.73 5.77
CA GLU A 136 -19.36 1.80 4.32
C GLU A 136 -18.07 1.17 3.80
N ASP A 137 -18.18 0.01 3.17
CA ASP A 137 -17.15 -0.50 2.27
C ASP A 137 -17.07 0.50 1.11
N THR A 138 -16.32 1.59 1.28
CA THR A 138 -15.70 2.27 0.14
C THR A 138 -14.61 1.35 -0.40
N SER A 139 -15.02 0.24 -0.99
CA SER A 139 -14.22 -0.59 -1.88
C SER A 139 -14.13 0.07 -3.26
N THR A 140 -13.75 1.34 -3.28
CA THR A 140 -13.18 1.97 -4.47
C THR A 140 -11.75 2.34 -4.14
N ALA A 141 -10.80 1.50 -4.58
CA ALA A 141 -9.55 1.95 -5.22
C ALA A 141 -8.43 0.88 -5.21
N ILE A 142 -8.61 -0.30 -5.83
CA ILE A 142 -7.46 -0.95 -6.48
C ILE A 142 -7.78 -1.67 -7.81
N ALA A 143 -8.93 -1.39 -8.43
CA ALA A 143 -9.22 -1.84 -9.80
C ALA A 143 -8.90 -0.78 -10.89
N SER A 144 -8.24 0.36 -10.56
CA SER A 144 -8.09 1.46 -11.53
C SER A 144 -6.73 2.14 -11.64
N ILE A 145 -5.62 1.53 -11.20
CA ILE A 145 -4.29 2.09 -11.56
C ILE A 145 -3.94 1.76 -13.03
N ILE A 146 -4.53 0.71 -13.62
CA ILE A 146 -4.35 0.38 -15.04
C ILE A 146 -5.32 1.16 -15.95
N GLY A 147 -6.50 1.53 -15.45
CA GLY A 147 -7.49 2.30 -16.23
C GLY A 147 -7.11 3.76 -16.48
N ALA A 148 -6.50 4.42 -15.49
CA ALA A 148 -6.08 5.82 -15.63
C ALA A 148 -4.96 6.00 -16.65
N LEU A 149 -4.00 5.07 -16.72
CA LEU A 149 -2.90 5.12 -17.69
C LEU A 149 -3.41 4.96 -19.14
N ILE A 150 -4.39 4.09 -19.36
CA ILE A 150 -4.96 3.86 -20.71
C ILE A 150 -5.76 5.09 -21.18
N ALA A 151 -6.54 5.72 -20.30
CA ALA A 151 -7.30 6.92 -20.65
C ALA A 151 -6.38 8.11 -21.01
N VAL A 152 -5.30 8.31 -20.25
CA VAL A 152 -4.31 9.36 -20.53
C VAL A 152 -3.57 9.08 -21.85
N LEU A 153 -3.17 7.83 -22.09
CA LEU A 153 -2.49 7.43 -23.32
C LEU A 153 -3.37 7.67 -24.56
N LEU A 154 -4.65 7.29 -24.51
CA LEU A 154 -5.60 7.50 -25.62
C LEU A 154 -5.85 8.99 -25.90
N THR A 155 -5.91 9.83 -24.85
CA THR A 155 -6.10 11.27 -25.00
C THR A 155 -4.91 11.92 -25.69
N ILE A 156 -3.68 11.52 -25.34
CA ILE A 156 -2.44 12.02 -25.98
C ILE A 156 -2.43 11.63 -27.47
N ILE A 157 -2.80 10.40 -27.82
CA ILE A 157 -2.84 9.94 -29.22
C ILE A 157 -3.82 10.79 -30.05
N ILE A 158 -5.01 11.09 -29.53
CA ILE A 158 -6.00 11.93 -30.22
C ILE A 158 -5.45 13.34 -30.47
N ILE A 159 -4.80 13.96 -29.48
CA ILE A 159 -4.18 15.28 -29.62
C ILE A 159 -3.11 15.27 -30.72
N VAL A 160 -2.26 14.25 -30.75
CA VAL A 160 -1.21 14.10 -31.76
C VAL A 160 -1.81 13.97 -33.17
N VAL A 161 -2.85 13.14 -33.33
CA VAL A 161 -3.54 12.98 -34.63
C VAL A 161 -4.17 14.29 -35.10
N LEU A 162 -4.84 15.03 -34.21
CA LEU A 162 -5.43 16.34 -34.54
C LEU A 162 -4.35 17.36 -34.91
N PHE A 163 -3.23 17.38 -34.18
CA PHE A 163 -2.12 18.28 -34.45
C PHE A 163 -1.47 18.01 -35.82
N PHE A 164 -1.19 16.74 -36.14
CA PHE A 164 -0.67 16.36 -37.45
C PHE A 164 -1.69 16.57 -38.59
N GLY A 165 -2.98 16.31 -38.33
CA GLY A 165 -4.08 16.61 -39.25
C GLY A 165 -4.16 18.10 -39.58
N TYR A 166 -4.10 18.96 -38.56
CA TYR A 166 -4.08 20.41 -38.71
C TYR A 166 -2.87 20.90 -39.51
N ILE A 167 -1.66 20.38 -39.23
CA ILE A 167 -0.45 20.72 -39.98
C ILE A 167 -0.59 20.33 -41.45
N LYS A 168 -1.12 19.14 -41.76
CA LYS A 168 -1.32 18.71 -43.15
C LYS A 168 -2.41 19.51 -43.86
N PHE A 169 -3.49 19.86 -43.17
CA PHE A 169 -4.57 20.68 -43.71
C PHE A 169 -4.07 22.10 -44.07
N LYS A 170 -3.31 22.72 -43.15
CA LYS A 170 -2.66 24.02 -43.38
C LYS A 170 -1.66 23.97 -44.54
N LYS A 171 -0.97 22.84 -44.75
CA LYS A 171 -0.03 22.66 -45.87
C LYS A 171 -0.74 22.50 -47.22
N LYS A 172 -1.98 21.97 -47.25
CA LYS A 172 -2.81 21.86 -48.47
C LYS A 172 -3.40 23.21 -48.89
N ASN A 173 -3.80 24.06 -47.93
CA ASN A 173 -4.36 25.38 -48.22
C ASN A 173 -3.34 26.43 -48.69
N LYS A 174 -2.06 26.06 -48.86
CA LYS A 174 -1.03 26.92 -49.47
C LYS A 174 -0.81 26.66 -50.98
N LYS A 175 -1.67 25.88 -51.65
CA LYS A 175 -1.45 25.45 -53.05
C LYS A 175 -2.59 25.72 -54.05
N THR A 176 -3.49 26.66 -53.78
CA THR A 176 -4.54 27.11 -54.74
C THR A 176 -4.82 28.58 -54.45
N HIS A 177 -4.78 29.59 -55.33
CA HIS A 177 -4.42 29.81 -56.74
C HIS A 177 -3.94 31.30 -56.82
N PRO A 178 -3.29 31.76 -57.90
CA PRO A 178 -2.80 33.13 -58.10
C PRO A 178 -3.92 34.04 -58.63
N GLU A 179 -3.93 35.32 -58.23
CA GLU A 179 -4.18 36.42 -59.17
C GLU A 179 -3.70 37.73 -58.56
N GLU A 180 -3.10 38.49 -59.45
CA GLU A 180 -2.41 39.77 -59.35
C GLU A 180 -3.40 40.93 -59.14
N ILE A 181 -3.18 41.77 -58.12
CA ILE A 181 -3.54 43.20 -58.20
C ILE A 181 -2.39 44.02 -57.62
N THR A 182 -1.90 44.88 -58.49
CA THR A 182 -0.83 45.87 -58.38
C THR A 182 -1.19 47.06 -57.48
N GLY A 183 -0.19 47.58 -56.76
CA GLY A 183 -0.12 49.01 -56.40
C GLY A 183 0.11 49.35 -54.91
N PRO A 184 0.81 50.46 -54.59
CA PRO A 184 1.85 50.44 -53.55
C PRO A 184 1.64 51.44 -52.38
N ARG A 185 2.31 51.16 -51.24
CA ARG A 185 2.94 52.10 -50.28
C ARG A 185 3.70 51.25 -49.24
N VAL A 186 5.04 51.17 -49.26
CA VAL A 186 6.00 52.12 -48.62
C VAL A 186 5.56 52.46 -47.19
N GLY A 187 6.27 52.21 -46.10
CA GLY A 187 7.57 51.60 -45.77
C GLY A 187 7.58 51.56 -44.22
N SER A 188 7.92 50.42 -43.60
CA SER A 188 9.26 50.11 -43.06
C SER A 188 9.52 50.64 -41.64
N GLU A 189 9.46 49.75 -40.65
CA GLU A 189 10.45 49.58 -39.56
C GLU A 189 9.99 48.39 -38.68
N TRP A 190 10.63 47.21 -38.76
CA TRP A 190 11.80 46.75 -37.97
C TRP A 190 11.60 47.03 -36.46
N SER A 191 11.75 46.11 -35.50
CA SER A 191 12.52 44.88 -35.42
C SER A 191 12.07 44.14 -34.13
N ASN A 192 12.11 42.81 -34.22
CA ASN A 192 12.34 41.81 -33.17
C ASN A 192 12.59 42.30 -31.74
N ASP A 193 11.95 41.66 -30.75
CA ASP A 193 12.61 41.46 -29.46
C ASP A 193 12.25 40.11 -28.81
N TYR A 194 13.02 39.10 -29.19
CA TYR A 194 13.20 37.84 -28.47
C TYR A 194 14.10 38.10 -27.25
N THR A 195 13.63 38.84 -26.23
CA THR A 195 14.44 39.13 -25.03
C THR A 195 13.61 39.10 -23.74
N ALA A 196 12.78 38.08 -23.54
CA ALA A 196 12.08 37.86 -22.26
C ALA A 196 12.33 36.47 -21.62
N LEU A 197 13.14 35.62 -22.25
CA LEU A 197 13.39 34.25 -21.76
C LEU A 197 14.68 34.08 -20.95
N THR A 198 15.46 35.14 -20.73
CA THR A 198 16.73 35.08 -19.95
C THR A 198 16.67 35.75 -18.58
N ASN A 199 15.52 36.33 -18.18
CA ASN A 199 15.39 37.07 -16.91
C ASN A 199 14.56 36.37 -15.81
N TRP A 200 14.08 35.13 -16.02
CA TRP A 200 13.38 34.39 -14.95
C TRP A 200 14.28 33.40 -14.19
N GLU A 201 15.38 32.93 -14.80
CA GLU A 201 16.33 32.02 -14.13
C GLU A 201 17.15 32.70 -13.01
N ASN A 202 17.18 34.04 -12.96
CA ASN A 202 17.87 34.79 -11.91
C ASN A 202 16.98 35.13 -10.69
N GLY A 203 15.66 34.87 -10.74
CA GLY A 203 14.72 35.16 -9.64
C GLY A 203 14.68 34.12 -8.52
N LEU A 204 14.97 32.85 -8.81
CA LEU A 204 14.83 31.75 -7.82
C LEU A 204 16.11 31.49 -7.00
N ARG A 205 17.22 32.20 -7.28
CA ARG A 205 18.46 32.11 -6.49
C ARG A 205 18.49 33.12 -5.33
N SER A 206 17.52 34.04 -5.22
CA SER A 206 17.45 35.06 -4.16
C SER A 206 16.65 34.68 -2.91
N GLU A 207 15.81 33.63 -2.93
CA GLU A 207 15.01 33.26 -1.73
C GLU A 207 15.71 32.27 -0.78
N LYS A 208 16.85 31.69 -1.17
CA LYS A 208 17.57 30.70 -0.33
C LYS A 208 18.44 31.29 0.78
N ASN A 209 18.44 32.62 0.97
CA ASN A 209 19.26 33.30 2.00
C ASN A 209 18.47 34.07 3.07
N LEU A 210 17.15 33.87 3.18
CA LEU A 210 16.31 34.64 4.12
C LEU A 210 15.51 33.82 5.14
N LYS A 211 15.92 32.56 5.39
CA LYS A 211 15.48 31.81 6.57
C LYS A 211 16.69 31.17 7.25
N LYS A 212 17.41 32.01 7.98
CA LYS A 212 18.31 31.62 9.06
C LYS A 212 17.87 32.36 10.31
#